data_AF-A0A2I1JWC2-F1
#
_entry.id   AF-A0A2I1JWC2-F1
#
_cell.length_a   1.000
_cell.length_b   1.000
_cell.length_c   1.000
_cell.angle_alpha   90.00
_cell.angle_beta   90.00
_cell.angle_gamma   90.00
#
_symmetry.space_group_name_H-M   'P 1'
#
loop_
_entity.id
_entity.type
_entity.pdbx_description
1 polymer ?
#
loop_
_entity_poly.entity_id
_entity_poly.type
_entity_poly.pdbx_seq_one_letter_code
_entity_poly.pdbx_strand_id
1 'polypeptide(L)' 'MNKKFQWMLILFLTCILFLYGLATQNIIVNFVAILLAFLISKKGYNVLFAEYDEKMREKKEFYDKLNQNWKK' A
#
# COMPACT_ATOMS: atom_id res chain seq x y z
N MET A 1 -8.34 11.71 -15.43
CA MET A 1 -7.45 10.59 -15.05
C MET A 1 -7.82 10.10 -13.66
N ASN A 2 -8.06 8.80 -13.48
CA ASN A 2 -8.37 8.22 -12.17
C ASN A 2 -7.16 8.36 -11.23
N LYS A 3 -7.30 9.13 -10.13
CA LYS A 3 -6.23 9.38 -9.16
C LYS A 3 -5.64 8.09 -8.59
N LYS A 4 -6.46 7.05 -8.39
CA LYS A 4 -6.02 5.70 -8.01
C LYS A 4 -4.99 5.12 -8.98
N PHE A 5 -5.26 5.23 -10.29
CA PHE A 5 -4.38 4.68 -11.32
C PHE A 5 -3.02 5.40 -11.37
N GLN A 6 -2.99 6.72 -11.13
CA GLN A 6 -1.74 7.48 -11.03
C GLN A 6 -0.87 6.99 -9.87
N TRP A 7 -1.45 6.83 -8.68
CA TRP A 7 -0.71 6.33 -7.52
C TRP A 7 -0.26 4.88 -7.69
N MET A 8 -1.06 4.06 -8.37
CA MET A 8 -0.68 2.68 -8.72
C MET A 8 0.54 2.65 -9.65
N LEU A 9 0.54 3.49 -10.69
CA LEU A 9 1.68 3.62 -11.61
C LEU A 9 2.94 4.11 -10.90
N ILE A 10 2.81 5.09 -10.00
CA ILE A 10 3.94 5.62 -9.22
C ILE A 10 4.50 4.54 -8.28
N LEU A 11 3.63 3.76 -7.63
CA LEU A 11 4.04 2.62 -6.81
C LEU A 11 4.80 1.58 -7.65
N PHE A 12 4.25 1.23 -8.81
CA PHE A 12 4.86 0.26 -9.73
C PHE A 12 6.23 0.74 -10.23
N LEU A 13 6.33 2.02 -10.61
CA LEU A 13 7.58 2.64 -11.04
C LEU A 13 8.62 2.65 -9.91
N THR A 14 8.18 2.86 -8.67
CA THR A 14 9.05 2.82 -7.47
C THR A 14 9.59 1.42 -7.23
N CYS A 15 8.77 0.38 -7.42
CA CYS A 15 9.24 -1.01 -7.35
C CYS A 15 10.28 -1.32 -8.43
N ILE A 16 10.07 -0.87 -9.66
CA ILE A 16 11.05 -1.04 -10.75
C ILE A 16 12.35 -0.32 -10.41
N LEU A 17 12.27 0.90 -9.88
CA LEU A 17 13.44 1.69 -9.48
C LEU A 17 14.22 1.02 -8.34
N PHE A 18 13.53 0.43 -7.38
CA PHE A 18 14.14 -0.37 -6.32
C PHE A 18 14.86 -1.61 -6.88
N LEU A 19 14.22 -2.36 -7.78
CA LEU A 19 14.83 -3.51 -8.45
C LEU A 19 16.06 -3.11 -9.28
N TYR A 20 15.99 -1.97 -9.96
CA TYR A 20 17.13 -1.43 -10.71
C TYR A 20 18.29 -1.03 -9.79
N GLY A 21 17.98 -0.35 -8.67
CA GLY A 21 18.98 0.00 -7.65
C GLY A 21 19.62 -1.23 -7.02
N LEU A 22 18.85 -2.29 -6.79
CA LEU A 22 19.34 -3.57 -6.30
C LEU A 22 20.25 -4.26 -7.32
N ALA A 23 19.85 -4.31 -8.60
CA ALA A 23 20.63 -4.93 -9.67
C ALA A 23 21.95 -4.21 -9.94
N THR A 24 21.98 -2.88 -9.82
CA THR A 24 23.19 -2.06 -10.00
C THR A 24 24.04 -1.96 -8.74
N GLN A 25 23.63 -2.58 -7.62
CA GLN A 25 24.22 -2.43 -6.29
C GLN A 25 24.40 -0.96 -5.85
N ASN A 26 23.61 -0.06 -6.42
CA ASN A 26 23.74 1.37 -6.18
C ASN A 26 22.92 1.77 -4.96
N ILE A 27 23.60 1.86 -3.81
CA ILE A 27 23.01 2.15 -2.51
C ILE A 27 22.24 3.49 -2.54
N ILE A 28 22.73 4.49 -3.27
CA ILE A 28 22.09 5.80 -3.38
C ILE A 28 20.73 5.68 -4.06
N VAL A 29 20.65 4.96 -5.18
CA VAL A 29 19.38 4.72 -5.90
C VAL A 29 18.40 3.97 -5.02
N ASN A 30 18.87 2.98 -4.27
CA ASN A 30 18.04 2.23 -3.33
C ASN A 30 17.50 3.12 -2.20
N PHE A 31 18.33 4.02 -1.66
CA PHE A 31 17.91 4.96 -0.63
C PHE A 31 16.83 5.94 -1.13
N VAL A 32 16.97 6.42 -2.36
CA VAL A 32 15.96 7.27 -3.02
C VAL A 32 14.66 6.48 -3.25
N ALA A 33 14.74 5.22 -3.66
CA ALA A 33 13.57 4.36 -3.83
C ALA A 33 12.82 4.14 -2.49
N ILE A 34 13.54 3.97 -1.39
CA ILE A 34 12.95 3.86 -0.03
C ILE A 34 12.25 5.16 0.36
N LEU A 35 12.87 6.33 0.12
CA LEU A 35 12.25 7.63 0.39
C LEU A 35 10.97 7.84 -0.43
N LEU A 36 10.99 7.46 -1.71
CA LEU A 36 9.81 7.49 -2.58
C LEU A 36 8.72 6.56 -2.06
N ALA A 37 9.06 5.33 -1.69
CA ALA A 37 8.12 4.38 -1.11
C ALA A 37 7.46 4.93 0.17
N PHE A 38 8.23 5.64 1.01
CA PHE A 38 7.70 6.27 2.22
C PHE A 38 6.73 7.42 1.92
N LEU A 39 7.01 8.22 0.89
CA LEU A 39 6.09 9.29 0.45
C LEU A 39 4.79 8.71 -0.13
N ILE A 40 4.89 7.61 -0.89
CA ILE A 40 3.74 6.91 -1.45
C ILE A 40 2.93 6.24 -0.36
N SER A 41 3.57 5.63 0.66
CA SER A 41 2.84 5.05 1.78
C SER A 41 2.09 6.11 2.59
N LYS A 42 2.62 7.33 2.70
CA LYS A 42 1.94 8.40 3.43
C LYS A 42 0.77 9.02 2.65
N LYS A 43 0.90 9.21 1.33
CA LYS A 43 -0.09 9.92 0.51
C LYS A 43 -0.91 9.02 -0.42
N GLY A 44 -0.25 8.07 -1.07
CA GLY A 44 -0.85 7.14 -2.01
C GLY A 44 -1.60 6.01 -1.33
N TYR A 45 -1.18 5.57 -0.13
CA TYR A 45 -1.81 4.44 0.56
C TYR A 45 -3.29 4.66 0.80
N ASN A 46 -3.67 5.83 1.34
CA ASN A 46 -5.07 6.15 1.60
C ASN A 46 -5.91 6.20 0.31
N VAL A 47 -5.30 6.54 -0.84
CA VAL A 47 -6.02 6.56 -2.12
C VAL A 47 -6.13 5.17 -2.73
N LEU A 48 -5.08 4.34 -2.62
CA LEU A 48 -5.02 3.01 -3.22
C LEU A 48 -5.77 1.96 -2.39
N PHE A 49 -5.62 2.01 -1.06
CA PHE A 49 -6.04 0.97 -0.14
C PHE A 49 -7.26 1.33 0.69
N ALA A 50 -7.81 2.55 0.63
CA ALA A 50 -9.03 2.89 1.39
C ALA A 50 -10.18 1.91 1.14
N GLU A 51 -10.36 1.50 -0.12
CA GLU A 51 -11.42 0.55 -0.51
C GLU A 51 -11.13 -0.88 -0.03
N TYR A 52 -9.86 -1.23 0.13
CA TYR A 52 -9.45 -2.51 0.72
C TYR A 52 -9.63 -2.50 2.24
N ASP A 53 -9.25 -1.42 2.91
CA ASP A 53 -9.39 -1.24 4.36
C ASP A 53 -10.85 -1.17 4.79
N GLU A 54 -11.72 -0.61 3.96
CA GLU A 54 -13.17 -0.59 4.18
C GLU A 54 -13.74 -2.01 4.17
N LYS A 55 -13.42 -2.81 3.14
CA LYS A 55 -13.79 -4.24 3.08
C LYS A 55 -13.24 -5.06 4.24
N MET A 56 -12.02 -4.77 4.68
CA MET A 56 -11.43 -5.46 5.83
C MET A 56 -12.08 -5.06 7.16
N ARG A 57 -12.50 -3.80 7.31
CA ARG A 57 -13.28 -3.36 8.47
C ARG A 57 -14.64 -4.05 8.52
N GLU A 58 -15.37 -4.11 7.41
CA GLU A 58 -16.64 -4.84 7.33
C GLU A 58 -16.47 -6.31 7.72
N LYS A 59 -15.43 -6.96 7.20
CA LYS A 59 -15.12 -8.36 7.52
C LYS A 59 -14.81 -8.54 9.01
N LYS A 60 -14.04 -7.62 9.61
CA LYS A 60 -13.74 -7.64 11.04
C LYS A 60 -15.00 -7.48 11.88
N GLU A 61 -15.84 -6.50 11.57
CA GLU A 61 -17.11 -6.27 12.28
C GLU A 61 -18.05 -7.48 12.17
N PHE A 62 -18.08 -8.15 11.02
CA PHE A 62 -18.85 -9.38 10.85
C PHE A 62 -18.37 -10.50 11.78
N TYR A 63 -17.06 -10.74 11.87
CA TYR A 63 -16.50 -11.73 12.78
C TYR A 63 -16.67 -11.35 14.26
N ASP A 64 -16.52 -10.07 14.61
CA ASP A 64 -16.74 -9.59 15.97
C ASP A 64 -18.20 -9.81 16.42
N LYS A 65 -19.17 -9.53 15.53
CA LYS A 65 -20.60 -9.82 15.76
C LYS A 65 -20.88 -11.32 15.90
N LEU A 66 -20.28 -12.15 15.06
CA LEU A 66 -20.38 -13.61 15.19
C LEU A 66 -19.88 -14.08 16.56
N ASN A 67 -18.69 -13.63 16.98
CA ASN A 67 -18.09 -14.05 18.24
C ASN A 67 -18.91 -13.61 19.47
N GLN A 68 -19.60 -12.46 19.39
CA GLN A 68 -20.55 -12.04 20.42
C GLN A 68 -21.81 -12.90 20.45
N ASN A 69 -22.35 -13.30 19.29
CA ASN A 69 -23.51 -14.20 19.23
C ASN A 69 -23.19 -15.61 19.75
N TRP A 70 -21.99 -16.12 19.54
CA TRP A 70 -21.56 -17.42 20.07
C TRP A 70 -21.35 -17.43 21.60
N LYS A 71 -21.19 -16.26 22.23
CA LYS A 71 -20.96 -16.12 23.67
C LYS A 71 -22.22 -15.80 24.49
N LYS A 72 -23.36 -15.57 23.84
CA LYS A 72 -24.68 -15.33 24.47
C LYS A 72 -25.48 -16.61 24.53
#